data_AF-A0A417V814-F1
#
_entry.id   AF-A0A417V814-F1
#
_cell.length_a   1.000
_cell.length_b   1.000
_cell.length_c   1.000
_cell.angle_alpha   90.00
_cell.angle_beta   90.00
_cell.angle_gamma   90.00
#
_symmetry.space_group_name_H-M   'P 1'
#
loop_
_entity.id
_entity.type
_entity.pdbx_description
1 polymer ?
#
loop_
_entity_poly.entity_id
_entity_poly.type
_entity_poly.pdbx_seq_one_letter_code
_entity_poly.pdbx_strand_id
1 'polypeptide(L)'
;MINKKEKSAHGAATPLGTQLNRQANYNTDQKKSEIRKLAVEILNLSLQLQENADGRIVWRGKNKPCVNFRYYGATSGLTIKYWKNGFDVEQLPDYSAILFLDDWNCINEARQLKETLIELLEERRGNDNEE
;
A
#
# COMPACT_ATOMS: atom_id res chain seq x y z
N MET A 1 -26.15 57.10 -21.09
CA MET A 1 -25.67 56.02 -21.97
C MET A 1 -24.69 55.19 -21.13
N ILE A 2 -25.14 54.05 -20.61
CA ILE A 2 -24.47 53.32 -19.51
C ILE A 2 -23.48 52.32 -20.11
N ASN A 3 -22.21 52.43 -19.70
CA ASN A 3 -21.12 51.49 -19.98
C ASN A 3 -21.50 50.05 -19.60
N LYS A 4 -21.48 49.11 -20.55
CA LYS A 4 -21.46 47.68 -20.27
C LYS A 4 -20.04 47.15 -20.48
N LYS A 5 -19.30 47.02 -19.37
CA LYS A 5 -18.11 46.18 -19.26
C LYS A 5 -18.52 44.72 -19.49
N GLU A 6 -18.03 44.09 -20.54
CA GLU A 6 -18.03 42.63 -20.66
C GLU A 6 -17.20 42.04 -19.52
N LYS A 7 -17.87 41.30 -18.62
CA LYS A 7 -17.21 40.40 -17.68
C LYS A 7 -17.19 39.02 -18.32
N SER A 8 -16.07 38.67 -18.95
CA SER A 8 -15.79 37.28 -19.33
C SER A 8 -15.36 36.53 -18.06
N ALA A 9 -16.28 35.76 -17.49
CA ALA A 9 -15.97 34.81 -16.43
C ALA A 9 -15.43 33.54 -17.09
N HIS A 10 -14.11 33.45 -17.24
CA HIS A 10 -13.43 32.20 -17.59
C HIS A 10 -13.38 31.31 -16.34
N GLY A 11 -14.54 30.76 -15.98
CA GLY A 11 -14.62 29.67 -15.00
C GLY A 11 -14.13 28.40 -15.68
N ALA A 12 -12.90 27.99 -15.39
CA ALA A 12 -12.35 26.71 -15.83
C ALA A 12 -13.09 25.57 -15.13
N ALA A 13 -14.25 25.19 -15.66
CA ALA A 13 -14.86 23.91 -15.35
C ALA A 13 -13.99 22.82 -15.98
N THR A 14 -13.12 22.22 -15.16
CA THR A 14 -12.40 20.99 -15.56
C THR A 14 -13.46 19.96 -15.99
N PRO A 15 -13.40 19.42 -17.22
CA PRO A 15 -14.46 18.54 -17.69
C PRO A 15 -14.42 17.23 -16.90
N LEU A 16 -15.57 16.85 -16.35
CA LEU A 16 -15.84 15.55 -15.71
C LEU A 16 -15.42 14.35 -16.60
N GLY A 17 -15.30 14.56 -17.91
CA GLY A 17 -14.86 13.58 -18.89
C GLY A 17 -13.41 13.09 -18.71
N THR A 18 -12.52 13.88 -18.09
CA THR A 18 -11.13 13.45 -17.88
C THR A 18 -11.00 12.38 -16.79
N GLN A 19 -11.94 12.30 -15.84
CA GLN A 19 -11.98 11.25 -14.82
C GLN A 19 -12.58 9.94 -15.36
N LEU A 20 -13.59 10.01 -16.24
CA LEU A 20 -14.22 8.82 -16.83
C LEU A 20 -13.27 8.03 -17.74
N ASN A 21 -12.34 8.71 -18.42
CA ASN A 21 -11.36 8.06 -19.30
C ASN A 21 -10.25 7.30 -18.53
N ARG A 22 -10.04 7.60 -17.24
CA ARG A 22 -9.18 6.77 -16.37
C ARG A 22 -9.85 5.43 -16.05
N GLN A 23 -11.15 5.43 -15.74
CA GLN A 23 -11.91 4.22 -15.43
C GLN A 23 -12.01 3.22 -16.59
N ALA A 24 -12.20 3.70 -17.82
CA ALA A 24 -12.25 2.82 -19.00
C ALA A 24 -10.94 2.03 -19.19
N ASN A 25 -9.80 2.61 -18.80
CA ASN A 25 -8.49 1.98 -18.87
C ASN A 25 -8.18 1.02 -17.70
N TYR A 26 -8.99 0.98 -16.64
CA TYR A 26 -8.83 0.07 -15.49
C TYR A 26 -9.62 -1.23 -15.64
N ASN A 27 -10.50 -1.32 -16.63
CA ASN A 27 -11.38 -2.47 -16.82
C ASN A 27 -10.76 -3.63 -17.63
N THR A 28 -9.46 -3.63 -17.89
CA THR A 28 -8.81 -4.81 -18.47
C THR A 28 -8.46 -5.80 -17.35
N ASP A 29 -8.80 -7.08 -17.54
CA ASP A 29 -8.53 -8.15 -16.57
C ASP A 29 -7.05 -8.25 -16.21
N GLN A 30 -6.16 -7.87 -17.12
CA GLN A 30 -4.71 -7.85 -16.91
C GLN A 30 -4.27 -6.87 -15.82
N LYS A 31 -4.78 -5.62 -15.81
CA LYS A 31 -4.41 -4.63 -14.79
C LYS A 31 -4.95 -5.01 -13.42
N LYS A 32 -6.20 -5.49 -13.37
CA LYS A 32 -6.77 -6.05 -12.14
C LYS A 32 -6.00 -7.27 -11.64
N SER A 33 -5.46 -8.09 -12.54
CA SER A 33 -4.63 -9.24 -12.19
C SER A 33 -3.30 -8.82 -11.55
N GLU A 34 -2.66 -7.75 -12.04
CA GLU A 34 -1.34 -7.35 -11.56
C GLU A 34 -1.37 -6.83 -10.11
N ILE A 35 -2.32 -5.94 -9.77
CA ILE A 35 -2.44 -5.43 -8.39
C ILE A 35 -2.79 -6.56 -7.41
N ARG A 36 -3.62 -7.53 -7.84
CA ARG A 36 -3.93 -8.72 -7.03
C ARG A 36 -2.71 -9.60 -6.79
N LYS A 37 -1.87 -9.80 -7.81
CA LYS A 37 -0.60 -10.53 -7.67
C LYS A 37 0.32 -9.85 -6.66
N LEU A 38 0.49 -8.53 -6.77
CA LEU A 38 1.28 -7.77 -5.80
C LEU A 38 0.73 -7.88 -4.39
N ALA A 39 -0.59 -7.81 -4.21
CA ALA A 39 -1.21 -7.97 -2.89
C ALA A 39 -0.92 -9.34 -2.27
N VAL A 40 -0.94 -10.41 -3.06
CA VAL A 40 -0.57 -11.77 -2.61
C VAL A 40 0.91 -11.83 -2.24
N GLU A 41 1.80 -11.26 -3.06
CA GLU A 41 3.24 -11.20 -2.76
C GLU A 41 3.51 -10.43 -1.46
N ILE A 42 2.88 -9.27 -1.29
CA ILE A 42 2.99 -8.44 -0.08
C ILE A 42 2.48 -9.19 1.16
N LEU A 43 1.32 -9.85 1.06
CA LEU A 43 0.78 -10.64 2.16
C LEU A 43 1.75 -11.77 2.55
N ASN A 44 2.29 -12.48 1.56
CA ASN A 44 3.25 -13.54 1.80
C ASN A 44 4.53 -13.03 2.48
N LEU A 45 5.10 -11.92 2.01
CA LEU A 45 6.27 -11.28 2.65
C LEU A 45 5.96 -10.83 4.08
N SER A 46 4.78 -10.27 4.31
CA SER A 46 4.33 -9.85 5.64
C SER A 46 4.24 -11.03 6.61
N LEU A 47 3.79 -12.18 6.14
CA LEU A 47 3.77 -13.43 6.92
C LEU A 47 5.19 -13.93 7.20
N GLN A 48 6.06 -13.99 6.19
CA GLN A 48 7.45 -14.42 6.35
C GLN A 48 8.24 -13.57 7.37
N LEU A 49 7.97 -12.26 7.44
CA LEU A 49 8.55 -11.40 8.46
C LEU A 49 8.14 -11.81 9.89
N GLN A 50 6.95 -12.38 10.07
CA GLN A 50 6.49 -12.89 11.36
C GLN A 50 6.87 -14.35 11.64
N GLU A 51 7.28 -15.12 10.63
CA GLU A 51 7.63 -16.55 10.79
C GLU A 51 8.90 -16.75 11.60
N ASN A 52 8.88 -17.67 12.57
CA ASN A 52 10.09 -18.15 13.24
C ASN A 52 10.88 -19.15 12.38
N ALA A 53 12.02 -19.65 12.87
CA ALA A 53 12.85 -20.62 12.14
C ALA A 53 12.11 -21.91 11.78
N ASP A 54 11.05 -22.27 12.53
CA ASP A 54 10.21 -23.44 12.28
C ASP A 54 9.05 -23.14 11.30
N GLY A 55 8.98 -21.94 10.72
CA GLY A 55 7.91 -21.51 9.81
C GLY A 55 6.57 -21.20 10.49
N ARG A 56 6.54 -21.02 11.82
CA ARG A 56 5.33 -20.64 12.55
C ARG A 56 5.24 -19.13 12.71
N ILE A 57 4.05 -18.59 12.47
CA ILE A 57 3.75 -17.19 12.77
C ILE A 57 3.75 -16.99 14.29
N VAL A 58 4.59 -16.06 14.75
CA VAL A 58 4.71 -15.75 16.17
C VAL A 58 4.58 -14.25 16.41
N TRP A 59 4.09 -13.89 17.59
CA TRP A 59 4.13 -12.50 18.04
C TRP A 59 5.59 -12.03 18.15
N ARG A 60 5.88 -10.85 17.60
CA ARG A 60 7.24 -10.27 17.60
C ARG A 60 7.31 -9.11 18.58
N GLY A 61 8.31 -9.17 19.46
CA GLY A 61 8.61 -8.12 20.42
C GLY A 61 9.51 -7.01 19.84
N LYS A 62 10.15 -6.27 20.72
CA LYS A 62 11.09 -5.19 20.35
C LYS A 62 12.31 -5.73 19.59
N ASN A 63 12.92 -4.89 18.75
CA ASN A 63 14.16 -5.13 18.00
C ASN A 63 14.09 -6.06 16.79
N LYS A 64 12.92 -6.60 16.41
CA LYS A 64 12.76 -7.34 15.15
C LYS A 64 11.63 -6.72 14.32
N PRO A 65 11.79 -6.54 13.00
CA PRO A 65 10.73 -5.97 12.16
C PRO A 65 9.39 -6.64 12.39
N CYS A 66 8.34 -5.83 12.49
CA CYS A 66 6.98 -6.30 12.71
C CYS A 66 6.05 -5.68 11.66
N VAL A 67 5.16 -6.49 11.11
CA VAL A 67 4.15 -6.04 10.14
C VAL A 67 2.77 -6.35 10.70
N ASN A 68 1.84 -5.41 10.61
CA ASN A 68 0.42 -5.65 10.79
C ASN A 68 -0.27 -5.49 9.44
N PHE A 69 -1.10 -6.45 9.06
CA PHE A 69 -1.94 -6.33 7.86
C PHE A 69 -3.40 -6.62 8.20
N ARG A 70 -4.30 -6.00 7.45
CA ARG A 70 -5.74 -6.24 7.56
C ARG A 70 -6.41 -6.11 6.20
N TYR A 71 -7.22 -7.10 5.86
CA TYR A 71 -8.06 -7.06 4.68
C TYR A 71 -9.49 -6.62 5.02
N TYR A 72 -10.00 -5.65 4.27
CA TYR A 72 -11.34 -5.12 4.36
C TYR A 72 -12.13 -5.48 3.10
N GLY A 73 -12.92 -6.55 3.18
CA GLY A 73 -13.68 -7.06 2.02
C GLY A 73 -14.71 -6.07 1.46
N ALA A 74 -15.29 -5.21 2.30
CA ALA A 74 -16.28 -4.23 1.86
C ALA A 74 -15.74 -3.20 0.86
N THR A 75 -14.44 -2.88 0.94
CA THR A 75 -13.76 -1.90 0.08
C THR A 75 -12.63 -2.52 -0.72
N SER A 76 -12.49 -3.85 -0.72
CA SER A 76 -11.32 -4.57 -1.25
C SER A 76 -9.98 -3.94 -0.84
N GLY A 77 -9.89 -3.47 0.42
CA GLY A 77 -8.74 -2.72 0.91
C GLY A 77 -7.78 -3.60 1.70
N LEU A 78 -6.48 -3.53 1.40
CA LEU A 78 -5.42 -4.14 2.18
C LEU A 78 -4.68 -3.05 2.96
N THR A 79 -4.94 -2.95 4.26
CA THR A 79 -4.16 -2.07 5.14
C THR A 79 -2.90 -2.77 5.58
N ILE A 80 -1.77 -2.07 5.50
CA ILE A 80 -0.47 -2.56 5.95
C ILE A 80 0.19 -1.49 6.79
N LYS A 81 0.76 -1.94 7.90
CA LYS A 81 1.58 -1.14 8.80
C LYS A 81 2.84 -1.92 9.11
N TYR A 82 3.99 -1.26 9.17
CA TYR A 82 5.19 -1.91 9.66
C TYR A 82 5.97 -1.03 10.64
N TRP A 83 6.73 -1.71 11.50
CA TRP A 83 7.72 -1.14 12.40
C TRP A 83 9.04 -1.84 12.13
N LYS A 84 10.06 -1.09 11.71
CA LYS A 84 11.39 -1.64 11.38
C LYS A 84 12.09 -2.19 12.62
N ASN A 85 11.91 -1.52 13.76
CA ASN A 85 12.59 -1.86 15.03
C ASN A 85 11.70 -2.63 16.01
N GLY A 86 10.64 -3.25 15.51
CA GLY A 86 9.67 -3.99 16.32
C GLY A 86 8.53 -3.14 16.86
N PHE A 87 7.48 -3.83 17.27
CA PHE A 87 6.22 -3.19 17.67
C PHE A 87 6.28 -2.68 19.11
N ASP A 88 5.88 -1.42 19.31
CA ASP A 88 5.60 -0.81 20.60
C ASP A 88 4.22 -0.12 20.53
N VAL A 89 3.40 -0.31 21.57
CA VAL A 89 2.02 0.21 21.64
C VAL A 89 2.01 1.74 21.65
N GLU A 90 3.06 2.37 22.16
CA GLU A 90 3.19 3.83 22.23
C GLU A 90 3.76 4.44 20.94
N GLN A 91 4.31 3.62 20.04
CA GLN A 91 4.98 4.07 18.83
C GLN A 91 4.08 3.96 17.60
N LEU A 92 3.99 5.05 16.84
CA LEU A 92 3.41 5.02 15.51
C LEU A 92 4.22 4.10 14.58
N PRO A 93 3.57 3.43 13.60
CA PRO A 93 4.30 2.65 12.62
C PRO A 93 5.20 3.55 11.78
N ASP A 94 6.35 3.01 11.35
CA ASP A 94 7.25 3.68 10.41
C ASP A 94 6.57 3.89 9.03
N TYR A 95 5.58 3.05 8.72
CA TYR A 95 4.76 3.17 7.52
C TYR A 95 3.35 2.65 7.77
N SER A 96 2.35 3.32 7.20
CA SER A 96 0.96 2.89 7.23
C SER A 96 0.26 3.32 5.95
N ALA A 97 -0.31 2.36 5.23
CA ALA A 97 -1.09 2.63 4.02
C ALA A 97 -2.28 1.68 3.86
N ILE A 98 -3.20 2.07 2.98
CA ILE A 98 -4.32 1.24 2.53
C ILE A 98 -4.20 1.10 1.03
N LEU A 99 -3.95 -0.12 0.55
CA LEU A 99 -3.94 -0.46 -0.86
C LEU A 99 -5.35 -0.88 -1.28
N PHE A 100 -5.99 -0.11 -2.13
CA PHE A 100 -7.27 -0.49 -2.75
C PHE A 100 -6.99 -1.41 -3.94
N LEU A 101 -7.40 -2.68 -3.83
CA LEU A 101 -7.05 -3.71 -4.81
C LEU A 101 -7.81 -3.58 -6.14
N ASP A 102 -8.75 -2.66 -6.21
CA ASP A 102 -9.49 -2.24 -7.39
C ASP A 102 -9.03 -0.87 -7.94
N ASP A 103 -8.14 -0.16 -7.25
CA ASP A 103 -7.56 1.11 -7.70
C ASP A 103 -6.11 0.95 -8.18
N TRP A 104 -5.90 1.16 -9.48
CA TRP A 104 -4.56 1.14 -10.07
C TRP A 104 -3.64 2.26 -9.57
N ASN A 105 -4.18 3.34 -9.02
CA ASN A 105 -3.35 4.38 -8.41
C ASN A 105 -2.47 3.83 -7.28
N CYS A 106 -2.89 2.72 -6.66
CA CYS A 106 -2.13 2.02 -5.64
C CYS A 106 -0.99 1.15 -6.19
N ILE A 107 -0.82 0.98 -7.51
CA ILE A 107 0.15 0.03 -8.07
C ILE A 107 1.60 0.39 -7.72
N ASN A 108 1.96 1.67 -7.76
CA ASN A 108 3.32 2.11 -7.49
C ASN A 108 3.64 1.96 -5.99
N GLU A 109 2.68 2.31 -5.15
CA GLU A 109 2.81 2.13 -3.70
C GLU A 109 2.92 0.64 -3.34
N ALA A 110 2.12 -0.22 -3.97
CA ALA A 110 2.23 -1.67 -3.79
C ALA A 110 3.61 -2.21 -4.21
N ARG A 111 4.18 -1.73 -5.32
CA ARG A 111 5.53 -2.13 -5.76
C ARG A 111 6.60 -1.70 -4.77
N GLN A 112 6.57 -0.45 -4.32
CA GLN A 112 7.51 0.09 -3.34
C GLN A 112 7.41 -0.66 -2.00
N LEU A 113 6.18 -0.89 -1.53
CA LEU A 113 5.96 -1.64 -0.31
C LEU A 113 6.52 -3.06 -0.41
N LYS A 114 6.36 -3.73 -1.56
CA LYS A 114 6.94 -5.05 -1.78
C LYS A 114 8.47 -5.01 -1.63
N GLU A 115 9.13 -4.05 -2.29
CA GLU A 115 10.59 -3.89 -2.22
C GLU A 115 11.04 -3.65 -0.77
N THR A 116 10.38 -2.75 -0.04
CA THR A 116 10.70 -2.51 1.38
C THR A 116 10.51 -3.75 2.25
N LEU A 117 9.47 -4.55 2.02
CA LEU A 117 9.26 -5.78 2.80
C LEU A 117 10.32 -6.85 2.48
N ILE A 118 10.86 -6.88 1.26
CA ILE A 118 12.00 -7.74 0.91
C ILE A 118 13.24 -7.29 1.68
N GLU A 119 13.56 -5.99 1.66
CA GLU A 119 14.70 -5.43 2.39
C GLU A 119 14.63 -5.76 3.89
N LEU A 120 13.47 -5.56 4.52
CA LEU A 120 13.27 -5.90 5.94
C LEU A 120 13.46 -7.39 6.21
N LEU A 121 13.10 -8.26 5.26
CA LEU A 121 13.25 -9.71 5.39
C LEU A 121 14.73 -10.11 5.27
N GLU A 122 15.48 -9.46 4.40
CA GLU A 122 16.92 -9.66 4.22
C GLU A 122 17.71 -9.16 5.44
N GLU A 123 17.42 -7.96 5.93
CA GLU A 123 18.01 -7.39 7.16
C GLU A 123 17.79 -8.34 8.35
N ARG A 124 16.56 -8.86 8.48
CA ARG A 124 16.23 -9.84 9.52
C ARG A 124 17.09 -11.09 9.42
N ARG A 125 17.25 -11.66 8.22
CA ARG A 125 18.08 -12.86 8.01
C ARG A 125 19.55 -12.60 8.35
N GLY A 126 20.05 -11.40 8.10
CA GLY A 126 21.39 -10.98 8.54
C GLY A 126 21.52 -11.01 10.06
N ASN A 127 20.57 -10.37 10.76
CA ASN A 127 20.60 -10.26 12.22
C ASN A 127 20.39 -11.61 12.93
N ASP A 128 19.51 -12.48 12.43
CA ASP A 128 19.29 -13.82 12.99
C ASP A 128 20.54 -14.72 12.86
N ASN A 129 21.55 -14.36 12.04
CA ASN A 129 22.84 -15.07 11.92
C ASN A 129 23.95 -14.51 12.83
N GLU A 130 23.73 -13.34 13.45
CA GLU A 130 24.69 -12.69 14.37
C GLU A 130 24.36 -12.94 15.85
N GLU A 131 23.20 -13.55 16.14
CA GLU A 131 22.74 -14.04 17.46
C GLU A 131 23.18 -15.49 17.72
#